data_AF-A0A4U0GP21-F1
#
_entry.id   AF-A0A4U0GP21-F1
#
_cell.length_a   1.000
_cell.length_b   1.000
_cell.length_c   1.000
_cell.angle_alpha   90.00
_cell.angle_beta   90.00
_cell.angle_gamma   90.00
#
_symmetry.space_group_name_H-M   'P 1'
#
loop_
_entity.id
_entity.type
_entity.pdbx_description
1 polymer ?
#
loop_
_entity_poly.entity_id
_entity_poly.type
_entity_poly.pdbx_seq_one_letter_code
_entity_poly.pdbx_strand_id
1 'polypeptide(L)'
;MVRFIQYMMTGVLVSFYLFPIGLTFLPASVNTKMLMAVAGVGLAGLYLINKREITVSRPLLGAIGFAFVFSLICFYSVDYNHTNDYAYATYFSSFFTWLGGAYAVCWAIRKVHGEVDFKRLTFYLAGVCFAQCVLAIMIDRIPAFQLLVDRYIAQGQEFFQEVDRLYGIGAALDPAGVRFSLVLIMIVALLSKHVEVRSDRRSIILLLIAFFSITVIGNMISRTTIIGLLLSIGYLLLSTGLLRFVLKKEHAKFLRIFGLMLFCFIGISVYLYHTDVAFYDNMRFAFEGFFNWVEKGEWKTDSTDKLNNEMWIWPSDLQTWLIGSGLFNNYVYSTDIGYCRFILYCGLVGFGVFALFFVYNAYVFGAAYPRYGMMFFLFLILTFVVWIKVATDIFVIYALFYCLDSPKFQRKPI
;
A
#
# COMPACT_ATOMS: atom_id res chain seq x y z
N MET A 1 -25.92 -7.66 16.49
CA MET A 1 -24.71 -8.50 16.66
C MET A 1 -24.23 -9.13 15.35
N VAL A 2 -25.09 -9.83 14.58
CA VAL A 2 -24.70 -10.50 13.31
C VAL A 2 -24.02 -9.57 12.29
N ARG A 3 -24.56 -8.36 12.05
CA ARG A 3 -23.95 -7.39 11.13
C ARG A 3 -22.57 -6.91 11.57
N PHE A 4 -22.34 -6.75 12.88
CA PHE A 4 -21.04 -6.35 13.41
C PHE A 4 -19.99 -7.44 13.19
N ILE A 5 -20.35 -8.71 13.42
CA ILE A 5 -19.49 -9.86 13.14
C ILE A 5 -19.14 -9.91 11.65
N GLN A 6 -20.13 -9.70 10.76
CA GLN A 6 -19.90 -9.62 9.31
C GLN A 6 -18.95 -8.49 8.92
N TYR A 7 -19.07 -7.31 9.54
CA TYR A 7 -18.14 -6.20 9.31
C TYR A 7 -16.72 -6.56 9.76
N MET A 8 -16.57 -7.17 10.94
CA MET A 8 -15.25 -7.61 11.43
C MET A 8 -14.64 -8.69 10.54
N MET A 9 -15.40 -9.72 10.16
CA MET A 9 -14.91 -10.76 9.26
C MET A 9 -14.48 -10.18 7.90
N THR A 10 -15.26 -9.24 7.35
CA THR A 10 -14.87 -8.55 6.11
C THR A 10 -13.59 -7.74 6.32
N GLY A 11 -13.43 -7.07 7.46
CA GLY A 11 -12.19 -6.40 7.84
C GLY A 11 -10.99 -7.33 7.91
N VAL A 12 -11.15 -8.54 8.45
CA VAL A 12 -10.09 -9.57 8.48
C VAL A 12 -9.71 -10.00 7.06
N LEU A 13 -10.68 -10.22 6.17
CA LEU A 13 -10.41 -10.55 4.76
C LEU A 13 -9.68 -9.41 4.03
N VAL A 14 -10.06 -8.16 4.29
CA VAL A 14 -9.35 -6.97 3.78
C VAL A 14 -7.92 -6.92 4.33
N SER A 15 -7.71 -7.26 5.60
CA SER A 15 -6.37 -7.35 6.19
C SER A 15 -5.53 -8.45 5.56
N PHE A 16 -6.08 -9.65 5.33
CA PHE A 16 -5.39 -10.76 4.67
C PHE A 16 -5.02 -10.48 3.22
N TYR A 17 -5.77 -9.61 2.55
CA TYR A 17 -5.46 -9.12 1.24
C TYR A 17 -4.40 -8.01 1.27
N LEU A 18 -4.62 -6.96 2.07
CA LEU A 18 -3.75 -5.79 2.11
C LEU A 18 -2.40 -6.10 2.78
N PHE A 19 -2.40 -6.92 3.82
CA PHE A 19 -1.23 -7.34 4.59
C PHE A 19 -1.17 -8.87 4.61
N PRO A 20 -0.68 -9.50 3.52
CA PRO A 20 -0.65 -10.94 3.43
C PRO A 20 0.31 -11.54 4.45
N ILE A 21 -0.11 -12.63 5.09
CA ILE A 21 0.65 -13.37 6.08
C ILE A 21 0.91 -14.81 5.61
N GLY A 22 2.05 -15.36 6.02
CA GLY A 22 2.27 -16.81 6.01
C GLY A 22 1.70 -17.41 7.29
N LEU A 23 1.13 -18.61 7.20
CA LEU A 23 0.65 -19.35 8.37
C LEU A 23 1.63 -20.47 8.68
N THR A 24 2.04 -20.63 9.94
CA THR A 24 3.07 -21.60 10.34
C THR A 24 2.70 -23.05 10.06
N PHE A 25 1.39 -23.35 9.95
CA PHE A 25 0.87 -24.68 9.63
C PHE A 25 0.71 -24.95 8.12
N LEU A 26 0.89 -23.94 7.26
CA LEU A 26 0.88 -24.08 5.80
C LEU A 26 2.32 -24.07 5.26
N PRO A 27 2.55 -24.60 4.05
CA PRO A 27 3.85 -24.46 3.39
C PRO A 27 4.25 -22.99 3.30
N ALA A 28 5.55 -22.70 3.51
CA ALA A 28 6.07 -21.32 3.49
C ALA A 28 5.80 -20.55 2.19
N SER A 29 5.53 -21.26 1.09
CA SER A 29 5.16 -20.69 -0.21
C SER A 29 3.71 -20.21 -0.27
N VAL A 30 2.83 -20.64 0.63
CA VAL A 30 1.41 -20.29 0.66
C VAL A 30 1.16 -19.17 1.65
N ASN A 31 0.66 -18.04 1.13
CA ASN A 31 0.25 -16.90 1.94
C ASN A 31 -1.26 -16.62 1.78
N THR A 32 -1.80 -15.77 2.65
CA THR A 32 -3.23 -15.46 2.64
C THR A 32 -3.71 -14.81 1.35
N LYS A 33 -2.89 -14.03 0.65
CA LYS A 33 -3.30 -13.46 -0.66
C LYS A 33 -3.54 -14.55 -1.70
N MET A 34 -2.75 -15.63 -1.71
CA MET A 34 -2.95 -16.76 -2.63
C MET A 34 -4.24 -17.52 -2.31
N LEU A 35 -4.53 -17.74 -1.03
CA LEU A 35 -5.80 -18.34 -0.61
C LEU A 35 -7.00 -17.49 -1.04
N MET A 36 -6.89 -16.17 -0.85
CA MET A 36 -7.92 -15.21 -1.29
C MET A 36 -8.05 -15.18 -2.82
N ALA A 37 -6.95 -15.32 -3.55
CA ALA A 37 -6.98 -15.41 -5.01
C ALA A 37 -7.73 -16.65 -5.49
N VAL A 38 -7.44 -17.82 -4.93
CA VAL A 38 -8.14 -19.07 -5.26
C VAL A 38 -9.63 -18.94 -4.95
N ALA A 39 -9.99 -18.40 -3.78
CA ALA A 39 -11.38 -18.14 -3.42
C ALA A 39 -12.05 -17.16 -4.39
N GLY A 40 -11.36 -16.08 -4.77
CA GLY A 40 -11.87 -15.07 -5.70
C GLY A 40 -12.08 -15.62 -7.10
N VAL A 41 -11.14 -16.40 -7.63
CA VAL A 41 -11.29 -17.08 -8.92
C VAL A 41 -12.45 -18.07 -8.89
N GLY A 42 -12.59 -18.85 -7.82
CA GLY A 42 -13.73 -19.76 -7.64
C GLY A 42 -15.07 -19.01 -7.63
N LEU A 43 -15.16 -17.89 -6.89
CA LEU A 43 -16.36 -17.06 -6.85
C LEU A 43 -16.68 -16.43 -8.21
N ALA A 44 -15.67 -15.93 -8.92
CA ALA A 44 -15.82 -15.39 -10.27
C ALA A 44 -16.31 -16.46 -11.25
N GLY A 45 -15.77 -17.68 -11.16
CA GLY A 45 -16.20 -18.83 -11.96
C GLY A 45 -17.67 -19.20 -11.70
N LEU A 46 -18.09 -19.28 -10.44
CA LEU A 46 -19.49 -19.54 -10.08
C LEU A 46 -20.44 -18.46 -10.60
N TYR A 47 -20.05 -17.19 -10.48
CA TYR A 47 -20.82 -16.08 -11.02
C TYR A 47 -20.96 -16.16 -12.54
N LEU A 48 -19.87 -16.52 -13.23
CA LEU A 48 -19.84 -16.66 -14.67
C LEU A 48 -20.75 -17.79 -15.17
N ILE A 49 -20.74 -18.94 -14.50
CA ILE A 49 -21.63 -20.07 -14.80
C ILE A 49 -23.09 -19.65 -14.66
N ASN A 50 -23.42 -18.90 -13.61
CA ASN A 50 -24.78 -18.45 -13.34
C ASN A 50 -25.27 -17.39 -14.35
N LYS A 51 -24.40 -16.52 -14.86
CA LYS A 51 -24.76 -15.46 -15.80
C LYS A 51 -24.58 -15.79 -17.27
N ARG A 52 -23.81 -16.83 -17.62
CA ARG A 52 -23.52 -17.28 -19.00
C ARG A 52 -22.90 -16.22 -19.94
N GLU A 53 -22.37 -15.13 -19.41
CA GLU A 53 -21.73 -14.06 -20.20
C GLU A 53 -20.36 -13.70 -19.61
N ILE A 54 -19.31 -13.74 -20.43
CA ILE A 54 -17.97 -13.27 -20.08
C ILE A 54 -17.85 -11.80 -20.52
N THR A 55 -17.88 -10.87 -19.58
CA THR A 55 -17.65 -9.45 -19.86
C THR A 55 -16.35 -8.99 -19.21
N VAL A 56 -15.28 -8.87 -19.99
CA VAL A 56 -14.01 -8.28 -19.52
C VAL A 56 -13.94 -6.81 -19.95
N SER A 57 -13.66 -5.91 -19.01
CA SER A 57 -13.53 -4.49 -19.35
C SER A 57 -12.28 -4.24 -20.20
N ARG A 58 -12.39 -3.38 -21.22
CA ARG A 58 -11.25 -3.00 -22.07
C ARG A 58 -10.04 -2.50 -21.28
N PRO A 59 -10.21 -1.71 -20.20
CA PRO A 59 -9.06 -1.26 -19.43
C PRO A 59 -8.37 -2.39 -18.66
N LEU A 60 -9.13 -3.38 -18.18
CA LEU A 60 -8.54 -4.57 -17.55
C LEU A 60 -7.74 -5.41 -18.57
N LEU A 61 -8.22 -5.54 -19.81
CA LEU A 61 -7.47 -6.21 -20.88
C LEU A 61 -6.13 -5.51 -21.18
N GLY A 62 -6.10 -4.17 -21.16
CA GLY A 62 -4.84 -3.43 -21.31
C GLY A 62 -3.86 -3.71 -20.17
N ALA A 63 -4.33 -3.70 -18.93
CA ALA A 63 -3.52 -4.03 -17.76
C ALA A 63 -2.98 -5.49 -17.81
N ILE A 64 -3.81 -6.44 -18.24
CA ILE A 64 -3.40 -7.83 -18.49
C ILE A 64 -2.30 -7.87 -19.55
N GLY A 65 -2.47 -7.15 -20.67
CA GLY A 65 -1.49 -7.07 -21.75
C GLY A 65 -0.12 -6.58 -21.25
N PHE A 66 -0.09 -5.49 -20.48
CA PHE A 66 1.14 -5.00 -19.85
C PHE A 66 1.79 -6.04 -18.93
N ALA A 67 1.00 -6.72 -18.08
CA ALA A 67 1.52 -7.73 -17.16
C ALA A 67 2.15 -8.93 -17.90
N PHE A 68 1.54 -9.38 -19.01
CA PHE A 68 2.10 -10.43 -19.85
C PHE A 68 3.35 -9.97 -20.60
N VAL A 69 3.33 -8.80 -21.23
CA VAL A 69 4.51 -8.27 -21.95
C VAL A 69 5.69 -8.10 -20.99
N PHE A 70 5.45 -7.53 -19.81
CA PHE A 70 6.48 -7.40 -18.78
C PHE A 70 7.04 -8.76 -18.34
N SER A 71 6.15 -9.72 -18.07
CA SER A 71 6.56 -11.09 -17.69
C SER A 71 7.41 -11.77 -18.78
N LEU A 72 7.06 -11.58 -20.06
CA LEU A 72 7.80 -12.11 -21.20
C LEU A 72 9.19 -11.48 -21.33
N ILE A 73 9.31 -10.17 -21.12
CA ILE A 73 10.61 -9.48 -21.14
C ILE A 73 11.50 -9.99 -20.01
N CYS A 74 10.93 -10.15 -18.82
CA CYS A 74 11.64 -10.71 -17.68
C CYS A 74 12.06 -12.17 -17.93
N PHE A 75 11.18 -12.99 -18.51
CA PHE A 75 11.50 -14.37 -18.89
C PHE A 75 12.62 -14.43 -19.92
N TYR A 76 12.58 -13.57 -20.94
CA TYR A 76 13.65 -13.47 -21.94
C TYR A 76 14.99 -13.08 -21.30
N SER A 77 15.00 -12.14 -20.36
CA SER A 77 16.22 -11.77 -19.61
C SER A 77 16.81 -12.95 -18.84
N VAL A 78 15.96 -13.74 -18.19
CA VAL A 78 16.38 -14.93 -17.42
C VAL A 78 16.94 -16.02 -18.35
N ASP A 79 16.23 -16.31 -19.44
CA ASP A 79 16.61 -17.34 -20.40
C ASP A 79 17.91 -16.99 -21.14
N TYR A 80 18.02 -15.74 -21.63
CA TYR A 80 19.19 -15.26 -22.37
C TYR A 80 20.45 -15.22 -21.51
N ASN A 81 20.33 -14.82 -20.24
CA ASN A 81 21.45 -14.78 -19.30
C ASN A 81 21.69 -16.13 -18.59
N HIS A 82 20.92 -17.17 -18.92
CA HIS A 82 20.97 -18.50 -18.30
C HIS A 82 20.91 -18.46 -16.77
N THR A 83 20.04 -17.60 -16.24
CA THR A 83 19.77 -17.51 -14.80
C THR A 83 18.54 -18.32 -14.42
N ASN A 84 18.35 -18.60 -13.13
CA ASN A 84 17.23 -19.40 -12.62
C ASN A 84 16.31 -18.60 -11.69
N ASP A 85 16.18 -17.30 -11.93
CA ASP A 85 15.39 -16.40 -11.07
C ASP A 85 14.11 -15.91 -11.75
N TYR A 86 13.00 -16.57 -11.42
CA TYR A 86 11.70 -16.30 -12.03
C TYR A 86 10.84 -15.29 -11.26
N ALA A 87 11.43 -14.48 -10.38
CA ALA A 87 10.72 -13.54 -9.48
C ALA A 87 9.66 -12.69 -10.20
N TYR A 88 10.04 -12.05 -11.31
CA TYR A 88 9.13 -11.24 -12.14
C TYR A 88 8.85 -11.84 -13.52
N ALA A 89 9.55 -12.93 -13.91
CA ALA A 89 9.14 -13.71 -15.07
C ALA A 89 7.73 -14.31 -14.90
N THR A 90 7.33 -14.55 -13.65
CA THR A 90 5.98 -14.99 -13.27
C THR A 90 5.09 -13.83 -12.78
N TYR A 91 5.39 -12.58 -13.15
CA TYR A 91 4.63 -11.42 -12.68
C TYR A 91 3.13 -11.50 -13.04
N PHE A 92 2.77 -12.07 -14.20
CA PHE A 92 1.37 -12.32 -14.56
C PHE A 92 0.63 -13.16 -13.50
N SER A 93 1.30 -14.15 -12.89
CA SER A 93 0.73 -14.95 -11.80
C SER A 93 0.47 -14.09 -10.57
N SER A 94 1.41 -13.23 -10.20
CA SER A 94 1.23 -12.25 -9.13
C SER A 94 0.10 -11.27 -9.42
N PHE A 95 0.00 -10.77 -10.66
CA PHE A 95 -1.07 -9.89 -11.13
C PHE A 95 -2.45 -10.55 -10.95
N PHE A 96 -2.64 -11.78 -11.42
CA PHE A 96 -3.91 -12.50 -11.28
C PHE A 96 -4.19 -12.89 -9.82
N THR A 97 -3.15 -13.15 -9.03
CA THR A 97 -3.29 -13.37 -7.58
C THR A 97 -3.87 -12.13 -6.90
N TRP A 98 -3.34 -10.95 -7.19
CA TRP A 98 -3.87 -9.69 -6.66
C TRP A 98 -5.28 -9.41 -7.17
N LEU A 99 -5.55 -9.62 -8.46
CA LEU A 99 -6.88 -9.39 -9.03
C LEU A 99 -7.93 -10.34 -8.43
N GLY A 100 -7.60 -11.64 -8.29
CA GLY A 100 -8.49 -12.62 -7.66
C GLY A 100 -8.73 -12.30 -6.18
N GLY A 101 -7.69 -11.94 -5.43
CA GLY A 101 -7.83 -11.52 -4.04
C GLY A 101 -8.69 -10.27 -3.90
N ALA A 102 -8.51 -9.28 -4.78
CA ALA A 102 -9.32 -8.07 -4.81
C ALA A 102 -10.79 -8.39 -5.08
N TYR A 103 -11.06 -9.31 -6.02
CA TYR A 103 -12.42 -9.76 -6.31
C TYR A 103 -13.09 -10.40 -5.08
N ALA A 104 -12.38 -11.28 -4.36
CA ALA A 104 -12.90 -11.89 -3.14
C ALA A 104 -13.24 -10.85 -2.06
N VAL A 105 -12.37 -9.86 -1.86
CA VAL A 105 -12.59 -8.76 -0.92
C VAL A 105 -13.79 -7.91 -1.33
N CYS A 106 -13.85 -7.46 -2.58
CA CYS A 106 -14.97 -6.68 -3.08
C CYS A 106 -16.27 -7.48 -3.01
N TRP A 107 -16.27 -8.77 -3.35
CA TRP A 107 -17.44 -9.63 -3.21
C TRP A 107 -17.92 -9.70 -1.75
N ALA A 108 -17.02 -9.85 -0.78
CA ALA A 108 -17.37 -9.85 0.64
C ALA A 108 -17.99 -8.51 1.08
N ILE A 109 -17.42 -7.38 0.67
CA ILE A 109 -17.98 -6.05 0.94
C ILE A 109 -19.37 -5.91 0.29
N ARG A 110 -19.54 -6.38 -0.96
CA ARG A 110 -20.81 -6.36 -1.69
C ARG A 110 -21.88 -7.21 -1.00
N LYS A 111 -21.52 -8.38 -0.50
CA LYS A 111 -22.40 -9.28 0.26
C LYS A 111 -22.95 -8.62 1.52
N VAL A 112 -22.15 -7.79 2.17
CA VAL A 112 -22.47 -7.20 3.47
C VAL A 112 -23.17 -5.84 3.34
N HIS A 113 -22.79 -5.02 2.37
CA HIS A 113 -23.32 -3.66 2.20
C HIS A 113 -24.18 -3.45 0.94
N GLY A 114 -24.27 -4.43 0.05
CA GLY A 114 -25.05 -4.41 -1.20
C GLY A 114 -24.32 -3.85 -2.43
N GLU A 115 -23.38 -2.93 -2.24
CA GLU A 115 -22.54 -2.31 -3.29
C GLU A 115 -21.12 -2.04 -2.74
N VAL A 116 -20.16 -1.91 -3.65
CA VAL A 116 -18.76 -1.59 -3.34
C VAL A 116 -18.37 -0.31 -4.06
N ASP A 117 -18.38 0.80 -3.32
CA ASP A 117 -17.96 2.10 -3.80
C ASP A 117 -16.63 2.53 -3.16
N PHE A 118 -16.08 3.64 -3.67
CA PHE A 118 -14.83 4.21 -3.17
C PHE A 118 -14.90 4.56 -1.67
N LYS A 119 -16.06 5.04 -1.19
CA LYS A 119 -16.27 5.39 0.22
C LYS A 119 -16.11 4.16 1.12
N ARG A 120 -16.84 3.08 0.86
CA ARG A 120 -16.81 1.85 1.66
C ARG A 120 -15.44 1.20 1.63
N LEU A 121 -14.81 1.13 0.45
CA LEU A 121 -13.46 0.59 0.31
C LEU A 121 -12.47 1.35 1.19
N THR A 122 -12.50 2.69 1.14
CA THR A 122 -11.61 3.54 1.94
C THR A 122 -11.83 3.35 3.44
N PHE A 123 -13.08 3.23 3.90
CA PHE A 123 -13.37 2.95 5.33
C PHE A 123 -12.80 1.61 5.79
N TYR A 124 -12.94 0.55 4.99
CA TYR A 124 -12.37 -0.76 5.33
C TYR A 124 -10.84 -0.72 5.37
N LEU A 125 -10.19 -0.12 4.36
CA LEU A 125 -8.73 -0.01 4.31
C LEU A 125 -8.20 0.85 5.47
N ALA A 126 -8.83 1.99 5.76
CA ALA A 126 -8.46 2.85 6.88
C ALA A 126 -8.62 2.13 8.22
N GLY A 127 -9.72 1.40 8.42
CA GLY A 127 -9.96 0.61 9.62
C GLY A 127 -8.94 -0.52 9.81
N VAL A 128 -8.58 -1.21 8.74
CA VAL A 128 -7.53 -2.25 8.76
C VAL A 128 -6.17 -1.64 9.08
N CYS A 129 -5.79 -0.55 8.44
CA CYS A 129 -4.51 0.12 8.71
C CYS A 129 -4.43 0.64 10.16
N PHE A 130 -5.53 1.20 10.68
CA PHE A 130 -5.63 1.57 12.09
C PHE A 130 -5.49 0.35 13.01
N ALA A 131 -6.19 -0.75 12.72
CA ALA A 131 -6.08 -1.98 13.50
C ALA A 131 -4.65 -2.54 13.49
N GLN A 132 -3.94 -2.48 12.36
CA GLN A 132 -2.54 -2.89 12.26
C GLN A 132 -1.60 -2.01 13.10
N CYS A 133 -1.87 -0.70 13.18
CA CYS A 133 -1.12 0.19 14.08
C CYS A 133 -1.33 -0.20 15.56
N VAL A 134 -2.57 -0.49 15.96
CA VAL A 134 -2.88 -0.96 17.32
C VAL A 134 -2.22 -2.30 17.61
N LEU A 135 -2.31 -3.24 16.67
CA LEU A 135 -1.68 -4.56 16.78
C LEU A 135 -0.17 -4.48 16.90
N ALA A 136 0.49 -3.57 16.18
CA ALA A 136 1.93 -3.37 16.28
C ALA A 136 2.35 -2.94 17.71
N ILE A 137 1.63 -2.01 18.31
CA ILE A 137 1.87 -1.61 19.71
C ILE A 137 1.56 -2.77 20.67
N MET A 138 0.50 -3.54 20.43
CA MET A 138 0.17 -4.69 21.29
C MET A 138 1.25 -5.78 21.25
N ILE A 139 1.81 -6.05 20.08
CA ILE A 139 2.91 -7.01 19.91
C ILE A 139 4.15 -6.51 20.66
N ASP A 140 4.50 -5.25 20.47
CA ASP A 140 5.65 -4.61 21.14
C ASP A 140 5.54 -4.61 22.68
N ARG A 141 4.34 -4.36 23.22
CA ARG A 141 4.16 -4.13 24.66
C ARG A 141 3.73 -5.35 25.47
N ILE A 142 3.19 -6.37 24.82
CA ILE A 142 2.63 -7.54 25.49
C ILE A 142 3.37 -8.78 25.00
N PRO A 143 4.40 -9.26 25.73
CA PRO A 143 5.18 -10.42 25.32
C PRO A 143 4.33 -11.69 25.10
N ALA A 144 3.26 -11.86 25.88
CA ALA A 144 2.32 -12.97 25.70
C ALA A 144 1.55 -12.89 24.37
N PHE A 145 1.25 -11.67 23.90
CA PHE A 145 0.57 -11.45 22.63
C PHE A 145 1.54 -11.64 21.45
N GLN A 146 2.79 -11.16 21.59
CA GLN A 146 3.85 -11.42 20.64
C GLN A 146 4.06 -12.93 20.43
N LEU A 147 4.23 -13.70 21.52
CA LEU A 147 4.44 -15.15 21.43
C LEU A 147 3.25 -15.87 20.78
N LEU A 148 2.02 -15.38 21.01
CA LEU A 148 0.83 -15.90 20.34
C LEU A 148 0.87 -15.65 18.83
N VAL A 149 1.21 -14.43 18.42
CA VAL A 149 1.33 -14.05 17.01
C VAL A 149 2.45 -14.86 16.34
N ASP A 150 3.61 -14.95 16.97
CA ASP A 150 4.80 -15.62 16.46
C ASP A 150 4.62 -17.14 16.33
N ARG A 151 3.75 -17.74 17.14
CA ARG A 151 3.39 -19.15 17.02
C ARG A 151 2.60 -19.48 15.75
N TYR A 152 1.72 -18.58 15.29
CA TYR A 152 0.77 -18.87 14.20
C TYR A 152 1.11 -18.18 12.88
N ILE A 153 1.88 -17.10 12.92
CA ILE A 153 2.16 -16.24 11.77
C ILE A 153 3.64 -16.35 11.44
N ALA A 154 3.94 -16.80 10.22
CA ALA A 154 5.28 -16.81 9.66
C ALA A 154 5.48 -15.56 8.79
N GLN A 155 6.28 -14.62 9.28
CA GLN A 155 6.51 -13.34 8.59
C GLN A 155 7.94 -12.79 8.70
N GLY A 156 8.90 -13.61 9.14
CA GLY A 156 10.31 -13.19 9.30
C GLY A 156 10.60 -12.46 10.62
N GLN A 157 9.97 -12.88 11.71
CA GLN A 157 10.05 -12.23 13.02
C GLN A 157 11.46 -12.15 13.58
N GLU A 158 12.31 -13.15 13.31
CA GLU A 158 13.70 -13.18 13.76
C GLU A 158 14.46 -11.93 13.30
N PHE A 159 14.29 -11.55 12.03
CA PHE A 159 14.92 -10.34 11.49
C PHE A 159 14.38 -9.08 12.17
N PHE A 160 13.06 -8.97 12.38
CA PHE A 160 12.47 -7.78 12.99
C PHE A 160 12.88 -7.58 14.45
N GLN A 161 13.07 -8.69 15.18
CA GLN A 161 13.56 -8.69 16.55
C GLN A 161 15.05 -8.34 16.60
N GLU A 162 15.84 -8.82 15.65
CA GLU A 162 17.27 -8.48 15.54
C GLU A 162 17.50 -6.99 15.26
N VAL A 163 16.67 -6.39 14.39
CA VAL A 163 16.79 -4.96 14.05
C VAL A 163 15.99 -4.03 14.97
N ASP A 164 15.35 -4.56 16.01
CA ASP A 164 14.49 -3.83 16.96
C ASP A 164 13.46 -2.91 16.27
N ARG A 165 12.70 -3.47 15.32
CA ARG A 165 11.71 -2.72 14.53
C ARG A 165 10.29 -3.16 14.82
N LEU A 166 9.42 -2.19 15.06
CA LEU A 166 7.97 -2.38 15.15
C LEU A 166 7.39 -3.08 13.91
N TYR A 167 6.56 -4.09 14.13
CA TYR A 167 5.83 -4.80 13.09
C TYR A 167 4.40 -5.14 13.54
N GLY A 168 3.47 -5.13 12.58
CA GLY A 168 2.10 -5.63 12.75
C GLY A 168 1.94 -7.05 12.19
N ILE A 169 0.69 -7.50 12.06
CA ILE A 169 0.35 -8.79 11.46
C ILE A 169 0.36 -8.64 9.92
N GLY A 170 1.45 -9.03 9.27
CA GLY A 170 1.70 -8.89 7.84
C GLY A 170 2.09 -7.46 7.41
N ALA A 171 2.25 -6.56 8.38
CA ALA A 171 2.54 -5.14 8.19
C ALA A 171 3.92 -4.80 8.76
N ALA A 172 4.96 -5.01 7.96
CA ALA A 172 6.35 -4.69 8.32
C ALA A 172 7.08 -3.99 7.17
N LEU A 173 8.16 -3.29 7.52
CA LEU A 173 9.12 -2.67 6.60
C LEU A 173 8.47 -1.74 5.55
N ASP A 174 9.19 -1.46 4.46
CA ASP A 174 8.75 -0.53 3.40
C ASP A 174 7.45 -0.95 2.69
N PRO A 175 7.14 -2.25 2.42
CA PRO A 175 5.84 -2.63 1.84
C PRO A 175 4.64 -2.18 2.69
N ALA A 176 4.74 -2.19 4.01
CA ALA A 176 3.69 -1.69 4.88
C ALA A 176 3.55 -0.17 4.79
N GLY A 177 4.66 0.57 4.81
CA GLY A 177 4.66 2.03 4.70
C GLY A 177 4.11 2.55 3.37
N VAL A 178 4.33 1.83 2.26
CA VAL A 178 3.73 2.14 0.96
C VAL A 178 2.20 1.96 1.00
N ARG A 179 1.71 0.87 1.61
CA ARG A 179 0.26 0.62 1.76
C ARG A 179 -0.40 1.66 2.68
N PHE A 180 0.24 1.99 3.79
CA PHE A 180 -0.20 3.08 4.67
C PHE A 180 -0.27 4.41 3.92
N SER A 181 0.74 4.71 3.11
CA SER A 181 0.80 5.93 2.29
C SER A 181 -0.36 6.03 1.30
N LEU A 182 -0.69 4.94 0.59
CA LEU A 182 -1.82 4.89 -0.32
C LEU A 182 -3.15 5.15 0.42
N VAL A 183 -3.32 4.54 1.60
CA VAL A 183 -4.53 4.72 2.43
C VAL A 183 -4.65 6.14 2.98
N LEU A 184 -3.55 6.78 3.41
CA LEU A 184 -3.56 8.20 3.81
C LEU A 184 -4.08 9.11 2.69
N ILE A 185 -3.60 8.88 1.46
CA ILE A 185 -4.04 9.63 0.27
C ILE A 185 -5.53 9.37 -0.01
N MET A 186 -6.01 8.13 0.12
CA MET A 186 -7.43 7.78 -0.04
C MET A 186 -8.32 8.46 1.01
N ILE A 187 -7.89 8.51 2.27
CA ILE A 187 -8.62 9.18 3.36
C ILE A 187 -8.80 10.66 3.03
N VAL A 188 -7.73 11.35 2.64
CA VAL A 188 -7.81 12.78 2.27
C VAL A 188 -8.65 12.98 1.02
N ALA A 189 -8.55 12.10 0.02
CA ALA A 189 -9.39 12.14 -1.18
C ALA A 189 -10.88 12.07 -0.82
N LEU A 190 -11.24 11.13 0.06
CA LEU A 190 -12.60 10.91 0.54
C LEU A 190 -13.13 12.13 1.29
N LEU A 191 -12.40 12.65 2.27
CA LEU A 191 -12.77 13.84 3.05
C LEU A 191 -12.84 15.12 2.20
N SER A 192 -11.95 15.24 1.22
CA SER A 192 -11.84 16.43 0.36
C SER A 192 -12.83 16.42 -0.78
N LYS A 193 -13.37 15.28 -1.20
CA LYS A 193 -14.27 15.23 -2.35
C LYS A 193 -15.67 14.77 -2.02
N HIS A 194 -15.92 13.82 -1.11
CA HIS A 194 -17.29 13.36 -0.79
C HIS A 194 -18.02 14.28 0.18
N VAL A 195 -19.13 14.88 -0.28
CA VAL A 195 -19.94 15.81 0.53
C VAL A 195 -20.59 15.13 1.73
N GLU A 196 -21.18 13.94 1.56
CA GLU A 196 -21.83 13.21 2.66
C GLU A 196 -20.88 12.91 3.82
N VAL A 197 -19.68 12.42 3.50
CA VAL A 197 -18.64 12.09 4.49
C VAL A 197 -18.18 13.35 5.21
N ARG A 198 -18.08 14.48 4.50
CA ARG A 198 -17.70 15.76 5.09
C ARG A 198 -18.80 16.39 5.94
N SER A 199 -20.05 16.08 5.65
CA SER A 199 -21.19 16.56 6.45
C SER A 199 -21.33 15.75 7.74
N ASP A 200 -21.01 14.47 7.73
CA ASP A 200 -21.07 13.62 8.91
C ASP A 200 -19.85 13.81 9.83
N ARG A 201 -20.11 14.29 11.06
CA ARG A 201 -19.07 14.50 12.08
C ARG A 201 -18.41 13.18 12.49
N ARG A 202 -19.17 12.08 12.58
CA ARG A 202 -18.64 10.79 13.04
C ARG A 202 -17.67 10.21 12.02
N SER A 203 -18.07 10.21 10.75
CA SER A 203 -17.21 9.79 9.64
C SER A 203 -15.89 10.56 9.57
N ILE A 204 -15.93 11.90 9.73
CA ILE A 204 -14.70 12.70 9.79
C ILE A 204 -13.81 12.26 10.94
N ILE A 205 -14.36 12.16 12.15
CA ILE A 205 -13.57 11.82 13.35
C ILE A 205 -12.94 10.43 13.18
N LEU A 206 -13.70 9.42 12.75
CA LEU A 206 -13.19 8.06 12.58
C LEU A 206 -12.04 8.00 11.55
N LEU A 207 -12.21 8.67 10.40
CA LEU A 207 -11.17 8.72 9.37
C LEU A 207 -9.93 9.49 9.83
N LEU A 208 -10.10 10.55 10.62
CA LEU A 208 -8.99 11.31 11.17
C LEU A 208 -8.25 10.58 12.29
N ILE A 209 -8.95 9.80 13.13
CA ILE A 209 -8.31 8.90 14.09
C ILE A 209 -7.41 7.93 13.34
N ALA A 210 -7.94 7.28 12.30
CA ALA A 210 -7.14 6.39 11.46
C ALA A 210 -5.98 7.13 10.80
N PHE A 211 -6.21 8.31 10.23
CA PHE A 211 -5.18 9.13 9.57
C PHE A 211 -4.01 9.46 10.51
N PHE A 212 -4.29 9.98 11.70
CA PHE A 212 -3.23 10.37 12.65
C PHE A 212 -2.54 9.16 13.27
N SER A 213 -3.27 8.08 13.59
CA SER A 213 -2.65 6.85 14.07
C SER A 213 -1.73 6.22 13.02
N ILE A 214 -2.15 6.15 11.75
CA ILE A 214 -1.30 5.67 10.65
C ILE A 214 -0.10 6.59 10.45
N THR A 215 -0.27 7.90 10.61
CA THR A 215 0.82 8.87 10.47
C THR A 215 1.89 8.69 11.55
N VAL A 216 1.50 8.52 12.81
CA VAL A 216 2.47 8.38 13.90
C VAL A 216 3.02 6.95 13.96
N ILE A 217 2.14 5.97 14.13
CA ILE A 217 2.53 4.58 14.37
C ILE A 217 2.99 3.90 13.07
N GLY A 218 2.30 4.18 11.95
CA GLY A 218 2.74 3.64 10.66
C GLY A 218 4.12 4.17 10.25
N ASN A 219 4.49 5.39 10.67
CA ASN A 219 5.84 5.90 10.49
C ASN A 219 6.88 5.21 11.41
N MET A 220 6.48 4.83 12.63
CA MET A 220 7.30 4.01 13.51
C MET A 220 7.56 2.61 12.93
N ILE A 221 6.57 2.01 12.26
CA ILE A 221 6.75 0.74 11.51
C ILE A 221 7.65 0.97 10.29
N SER A 222 7.36 2.00 9.49
CA SER A 222 8.10 2.29 8.26
C SER A 222 8.12 3.77 7.88
N ARG A 223 9.35 4.30 7.76
CA ARG A 223 9.64 5.69 7.38
C ARG A 223 9.10 6.12 6.01
N THR A 224 8.79 5.16 5.14
CA THR A 224 8.17 5.49 3.84
C THR A 224 6.77 6.07 3.98
N THR A 225 6.10 5.87 5.13
CA THR A 225 4.80 6.46 5.43
C THR A 225 4.81 8.00 5.41
N ILE A 226 5.95 8.64 5.69
CA ILE A 226 6.11 10.10 5.63
C ILE A 226 5.82 10.62 4.21
N ILE A 227 6.22 9.88 3.18
CA ILE A 227 5.98 10.30 1.78
C ILE A 227 4.47 10.36 1.53
N GLY A 228 3.72 9.36 1.98
CA GLY A 228 2.26 9.36 1.93
C GLY A 228 1.63 10.51 2.71
N LEU A 229 2.13 10.82 3.90
CA LEU A 229 1.69 11.96 4.70
C LEU A 229 1.89 13.28 3.94
N LEU A 230 3.07 13.52 3.40
CA LEU A 230 3.42 14.73 2.66
C LEU A 230 2.52 14.90 1.42
N LEU A 231 2.33 13.83 0.64
CA LEU A 231 1.43 13.85 -0.52
C LEU A 231 -0.03 14.08 -0.11
N SER A 232 -0.45 13.52 1.03
CA SER A 232 -1.80 13.71 1.57
C SER A 232 -2.05 15.14 2.02
N ILE A 233 -1.09 15.76 2.72
CA ILE A 233 -1.15 17.18 3.12
C ILE A 233 -1.12 18.07 1.85
N GLY A 234 -0.26 17.77 0.89
CA GLY A 234 -0.24 18.48 -0.40
C GLY A 234 -1.60 18.42 -1.10
N TYR A 235 -2.22 17.25 -1.12
CA TYR A 235 -3.57 17.08 -1.67
C TYR A 235 -4.62 17.90 -0.90
N LEU A 236 -4.56 17.88 0.43
CA LEU A 236 -5.46 18.64 1.29
C LEU A 236 -5.38 20.14 0.97
N LEU A 237 -4.17 20.68 0.87
CA LEU A 237 -3.91 22.10 0.61
C LEU A 237 -4.41 22.52 -0.78
N LEU A 238 -4.17 21.67 -1.79
CA LEU A 238 -4.60 21.91 -3.16
C LEU A 238 -6.13 21.80 -3.31
N SER A 239 -6.76 20.82 -2.65
CA SER A 239 -8.21 20.60 -2.78
C SER A 239 -9.05 21.57 -1.97
N THR A 240 -8.56 22.08 -0.84
CA THR A 240 -9.29 23.04 0.01
C THR A 240 -9.13 24.49 -0.46
N GLY A 241 -8.19 24.77 -1.37
CA GLY A 241 -7.90 26.12 -1.83
C GLY A 241 -7.13 26.97 -0.81
N LEU A 242 -6.59 26.35 0.25
CA LEU A 242 -5.81 27.01 1.30
C LEU A 242 -4.60 27.74 0.72
N LEU A 243 -3.94 27.14 -0.28
CA LEU A 243 -2.82 27.76 -1.01
C LEU A 243 -3.20 29.05 -1.75
N ARG A 244 -4.48 29.22 -2.09
CA ARG A 244 -5.00 30.42 -2.74
C ARG A 244 -5.65 31.39 -1.73
N PHE A 245 -5.57 31.11 -0.43
CA PHE A 245 -6.23 31.85 0.67
C PHE A 245 -7.76 32.01 0.53
N VAL A 246 -8.40 31.31 -0.41
CA VAL A 246 -9.85 31.30 -0.59
C VAL A 246 -10.43 30.05 0.05
N LEU A 247 -10.67 30.13 1.36
CA LEU A 247 -11.34 29.06 2.12
C LEU A 247 -12.80 28.96 1.70
N LYS A 248 -13.13 27.93 0.91
CA LYS A 248 -14.54 27.61 0.63
C LYS A 248 -15.22 27.19 1.93
N LYS A 249 -16.37 27.82 2.24
CA LYS A 249 -17.18 27.50 3.44
C LYS A 249 -17.49 26.01 3.58
N GLU A 250 -17.60 25.30 2.45
CA GLU A 250 -17.82 23.85 2.37
C GLU A 250 -16.74 22.99 3.04
N HIS A 251 -15.52 23.49 3.21
CA HIS A 251 -14.42 22.75 3.85
C HIS A 251 -14.16 23.18 5.30
N ALA A 252 -14.81 24.24 5.78
CA ALA A 252 -14.52 24.86 7.08
C ALA A 252 -14.78 23.91 8.26
N LYS A 253 -15.88 23.15 8.24
CA LYS A 253 -16.21 22.17 9.29
C LYS A 253 -15.12 21.09 9.40
N PHE A 254 -14.76 20.51 8.27
CA PHE A 254 -13.74 19.47 8.20
C PHE A 254 -12.37 19.99 8.64
N LEU A 255 -11.94 21.16 8.14
CA LEU A 255 -10.66 21.75 8.52
C LEU A 255 -10.59 22.12 10.01
N ARG A 256 -11.70 22.58 10.60
CA ARG A 256 -11.78 22.85 12.04
C ARG A 256 -11.60 21.58 12.86
N ILE A 257 -12.28 20.48 12.49
CA ILE A 257 -12.13 19.19 13.18
C ILE A 257 -10.71 18.65 12.98
N PHE A 258 -10.15 18.78 11.78
CA PHE A 258 -8.77 18.41 11.47
C PHE A 258 -7.78 19.15 12.38
N GLY A 259 -7.88 20.47 12.49
CA GLY A 259 -7.00 21.26 13.35
C GLY A 259 -7.12 20.92 14.84
N LEU A 260 -8.35 20.73 15.33
CA LEU A 260 -8.58 20.31 16.72
C LEU A 260 -7.98 18.94 17.01
N MET A 261 -8.21 17.97 16.12
CA MET A 261 -7.65 16.63 16.28
C MET A 261 -6.14 16.59 16.13
N LEU A 262 -5.57 17.37 15.21
CA LEU A 262 -4.12 17.53 15.09
C LEU A 262 -3.51 18.01 16.41
N PHE A 263 -4.10 19.05 17.02
CA PHE A 263 -3.64 19.55 18.31
C PHE A 263 -3.73 18.48 19.41
N CYS A 264 -4.85 17.75 19.50
CA CYS A 264 -5.00 16.65 20.45
C CYS A 264 -3.96 15.54 20.24
N PHE A 265 -3.74 15.09 19.00
CA PHE A 265 -2.79 14.03 18.68
C PHE A 265 -1.34 14.46 18.95
N ILE A 266 -0.99 15.71 18.67
CA ILE A 266 0.32 16.28 19.04
C ILE A 266 0.46 16.27 20.56
N GLY A 267 -0.53 16.75 21.31
CA GLY A 267 -0.49 16.75 22.78
C GLY A 267 -0.31 15.35 23.38
N ILE A 268 -1.04 14.35 22.86
CA ILE A 268 -0.89 12.94 23.27
C ILE A 268 0.51 12.42 22.93
N SER A 269 1.00 12.69 21.72
CA SER A 269 2.32 12.22 21.28
C SER A 269 3.44 12.83 22.12
N VAL A 270 3.36 14.12 22.46
CA VAL A 270 4.31 14.81 23.34
C VAL A 270 4.27 14.22 24.75
N TYR A 271 3.08 14.00 25.30
CA TYR A 271 2.95 13.38 26.61
C TYR A 271 3.58 11.98 26.66
N LEU A 272 3.29 11.13 25.67
CA LEU A 272 3.86 9.79 25.57
C LEU A 272 5.37 9.82 25.35
N TYR A 273 5.88 10.76 24.56
CA TYR A 273 7.31 10.94 24.32
C TYR A 273 8.10 11.23 25.60
N HIS A 274 7.52 11.94 26.57
CA HIS A 274 8.18 12.23 27.84
C HIS A 274 7.93 11.18 28.92
N THR A 275 6.89 10.36 28.79
CA THR A 275 6.46 9.43 29.85
C THR A 275 6.93 8.00 29.58
N ASP A 276 7.07 7.61 28.31
CA ASP A 276 7.30 6.23 27.90
C ASP A 276 8.58 6.09 27.06
N VAL A 277 9.54 5.31 27.56
CA VAL A 277 10.87 5.15 26.96
C VAL A 277 10.79 4.47 25.59
N ALA A 278 10.03 3.38 25.46
CA ALA A 278 9.92 2.70 24.17
C ALA A 278 9.17 3.55 23.13
N PHE A 279 8.23 4.41 23.53
CA PHE A 279 7.59 5.36 22.63
C PHE A 279 8.56 6.49 22.23
N TYR A 280 9.41 6.93 23.15
CA TYR A 280 10.49 7.87 22.87
C TYR A 280 11.44 7.32 21.79
N ASP A 281 11.93 6.09 21.94
CA ASP A 281 12.86 5.47 20.98
C ASP A 281 12.20 5.23 19.62
N ASN A 282 10.96 4.72 19.61
CA ASN A 282 10.20 4.53 18.38
C ASN A 282 9.91 5.86 17.65
N MET A 283 9.63 6.94 18.39
CA MET A 283 9.41 8.27 17.81
C MET A 283 10.70 8.84 17.22
N ARG A 284 11.84 8.65 17.90
CA ARG A 284 13.18 9.01 17.42
C ARG A 284 13.52 8.28 16.12
N PHE A 285 13.23 6.99 16.05
CA PHE A 285 13.39 6.20 14.82
C PHE A 285 12.46 6.68 13.69
N ALA A 286 11.19 6.95 13.99
CA ALA A 286 10.19 7.36 13.01
C ALA A 286 10.50 8.72 12.36
N PHE A 287 10.98 9.68 13.16
CA PHE A 287 11.26 11.05 12.72
C PHE A 287 12.77 11.38 12.75
N GLU A 288 13.62 10.36 12.61
CA GLU A 288 15.07 10.46 12.70
C GLU A 288 15.64 11.62 11.88
N GLY A 289 15.15 11.80 10.64
CA GLY A 289 15.61 12.87 9.75
C GLY A 289 15.29 14.27 10.28
N PHE A 290 14.15 14.44 10.95
CA PHE A 290 13.78 15.70 11.58
C PHE A 290 14.63 15.96 12.84
N PHE A 291 14.83 14.94 13.68
CA PHE A 291 15.67 15.09 14.88
C PHE A 291 17.14 15.36 14.53
N ASN A 292 17.71 14.62 13.58
CA ASN A 292 19.06 14.87 13.08
C ASN A 292 19.19 16.28 12.48
N TRP A 293 18.18 16.75 11.73
CA TRP A 293 18.22 18.11 11.19
C TRP A 293 18.19 19.19 12.27
N VAL A 294 17.38 19.03 13.31
CA VAL A 294 17.28 20.00 14.42
C VAL A 294 18.51 19.95 15.33
N GLU A 295 19.04 18.76 15.62
CA GLU A 295 20.13 18.57 16.59
C GLU A 295 21.51 18.70 15.98
N LYS A 296 21.69 18.24 14.73
CA LYS A 296 22.99 18.18 14.04
C LYS A 296 23.09 19.15 12.86
N GLY A 297 21.98 19.78 12.46
CA GLY A 297 21.96 20.69 11.31
C GLY A 297 21.95 20.00 9.93
N GLU A 298 21.99 18.67 9.87
CA GLU A 298 22.04 17.89 8.64
C GLU A 298 20.85 16.93 8.54
N TRP A 299 20.20 16.90 7.37
CA TRP A 299 19.12 15.94 7.10
C TRP A 299 19.73 14.57 6.77
N LYS A 300 19.94 13.74 7.79
CA LYS A 300 20.45 12.36 7.66
C LYS A 300 19.53 11.37 8.33
N THR A 301 19.44 10.18 7.76
CA THR A 301 18.83 9.01 8.43
C THR A 301 19.68 7.79 8.16
N ASP A 302 19.68 6.81 9.05
CA ASP A 302 20.36 5.53 8.83
C ASP A 302 19.95 4.88 7.49
N SER A 303 18.70 5.08 7.06
CA SER A 303 18.24 4.60 5.75
C SER A 303 18.68 5.46 4.58
N THR A 304 18.94 6.76 4.77
CA THR A 304 19.40 7.66 3.70
C THR A 304 20.90 7.52 3.49
N ASP A 305 21.66 7.38 4.58
CA ASP A 305 23.12 7.28 4.51
C ASP A 305 23.55 5.94 3.92
N LYS A 306 22.92 4.82 4.34
CA LYS A 306 23.12 3.52 3.67
C LYS A 306 22.76 3.55 2.19
N LEU A 307 21.65 4.22 1.83
CA LEU A 307 21.20 4.33 0.45
C LEU A 307 22.23 5.07 -0.43
N ASN A 308 22.70 6.22 0.06
CA ASN A 308 23.58 7.11 -0.70
C ASN A 308 25.01 6.59 -0.81
N ASN A 309 25.51 5.89 0.22
CA ASN A 309 26.92 5.48 0.27
C ASN A 309 27.17 4.10 -0.35
N GLU A 310 26.21 3.17 -0.29
CA GLU A 310 26.50 1.75 -0.56
C GLU A 310 25.53 1.08 -1.55
N MET A 311 24.36 1.67 -1.83
CA MET A 311 23.27 0.95 -2.53
C MET A 311 23.00 1.40 -3.97
N TRP A 312 23.61 2.49 -4.45
CA TRP A 312 23.48 2.92 -5.85
C TRP A 312 24.36 2.09 -6.78
N ILE A 313 23.84 0.92 -7.14
CA ILE A 313 24.55 -0.03 -7.99
C ILE A 313 23.85 -0.08 -9.35
N TRP A 314 24.59 0.31 -10.37
CA TRP A 314 24.12 0.37 -11.75
C TRP A 314 24.77 -0.74 -12.59
N PRO A 315 24.12 -1.17 -13.68
CA PRO A 315 24.73 -2.12 -14.61
C PRO A 315 26.08 -1.61 -15.15
N SER A 316 27.07 -2.49 -15.26
CA SER A 316 28.40 -2.20 -15.80
C SER A 316 28.48 -2.27 -17.33
N ASP A 317 27.57 -3.02 -17.95
CA ASP A 317 27.66 -3.44 -19.34
C ASP A 317 26.35 -3.16 -20.10
N LEU A 318 26.49 -2.89 -21.40
CA LEU A 318 25.38 -2.47 -22.26
C LEU A 318 24.27 -3.53 -22.33
N GLN A 319 24.64 -4.81 -22.29
CA GLN A 319 23.70 -5.93 -22.27
C GLN A 319 22.78 -5.85 -21.05
N THR A 320 23.35 -5.72 -19.86
CA THR A 320 22.58 -5.61 -18.61
C THR A 320 21.76 -4.32 -18.57
N TRP A 321 22.24 -3.22 -19.15
CA TRP A 321 21.42 -2.02 -19.30
C TRP A 321 20.16 -2.23 -20.16
N LEU A 322 20.26 -3.01 -21.25
CA LEU A 322 19.16 -3.17 -22.20
C LEU A 322 18.18 -4.26 -21.77
N ILE A 323 18.69 -5.44 -21.46
CA ILE A 323 17.90 -6.66 -21.21
C ILE A 323 17.88 -7.03 -19.72
N GLY A 324 18.81 -6.51 -18.93
CA GLY A 324 19.02 -6.92 -17.54
C GLY A 324 19.87 -8.19 -17.45
N SER A 325 20.23 -8.56 -16.23
CA SER A 325 20.99 -9.76 -15.88
C SER A 325 20.10 -10.96 -15.53
N GLY A 326 18.79 -10.76 -15.39
CA GLY A 326 17.88 -11.81 -14.96
C GLY A 326 18.06 -12.27 -13.52
N LEU A 327 18.71 -11.48 -12.65
CA LEU A 327 18.86 -11.75 -11.20
C LEU A 327 18.17 -10.68 -10.36
N PHE A 328 17.21 -11.07 -9.51
CA PHE A 328 16.44 -10.16 -8.66
C PHE A 328 16.46 -10.57 -7.17
N ASN A 329 16.34 -11.86 -6.89
CA ASN A 329 16.30 -12.47 -5.56
C ASN A 329 17.69 -12.55 -4.92
N ASN A 330 17.72 -12.95 -3.64
CA ASN A 330 18.92 -13.19 -2.84
C ASN A 330 19.85 -11.99 -2.60
N TYR A 331 19.37 -10.77 -2.86
CA TYR A 331 20.14 -9.55 -2.61
C TYR A 331 21.54 -9.61 -3.27
N VAL A 332 21.63 -10.25 -4.46
CA VAL A 332 22.90 -10.58 -5.14
C VAL A 332 23.75 -9.33 -5.39
N TYR A 333 23.09 -8.22 -5.74
CA TYR A 333 23.75 -6.94 -5.99
C TYR A 333 23.83 -6.05 -4.76
N SER A 334 23.49 -6.54 -3.57
CA SER A 334 23.52 -5.78 -2.32
C SER A 334 22.83 -4.40 -2.35
N THR A 335 21.82 -4.24 -3.21
CA THR A 335 21.05 -3.00 -3.37
C THR A 335 19.57 -3.23 -3.12
N ASP A 336 18.97 -2.38 -2.29
CA ASP A 336 17.52 -2.34 -2.07
C ASP A 336 16.79 -1.35 -2.99
N ILE A 337 17.53 -0.47 -3.67
CA ILE A 337 16.98 0.61 -4.51
C ILE A 337 16.12 0.02 -5.62
N GLY A 338 14.86 0.45 -5.69
CA GLY A 338 13.90 -0.04 -6.67
C GLY A 338 14.37 0.13 -8.11
N TYR A 339 14.82 1.33 -8.50
CA TYR A 339 15.33 1.60 -9.84
C TYR A 339 16.51 0.69 -10.20
N CYS A 340 17.51 0.59 -9.32
CA CYS A 340 18.67 -0.28 -9.51
C CYS A 340 18.23 -1.74 -9.68
N ARG A 341 17.42 -2.27 -8.76
CA ARG A 341 16.99 -3.68 -8.81
C ARG A 341 16.17 -3.99 -10.07
N PHE A 342 15.24 -3.13 -10.46
CA PHE A 342 14.44 -3.36 -11.67
C PHE A 342 15.31 -3.28 -12.93
N ILE A 343 16.19 -2.29 -13.03
CA ILE A 343 17.04 -2.10 -14.21
C ILE A 343 18.10 -3.20 -14.28
N LEU A 344 18.73 -3.58 -13.17
CA LEU A 344 19.65 -4.72 -13.12
C LEU A 344 18.93 -6.01 -13.52
N TYR A 345 17.69 -6.22 -13.10
CA TYR A 345 16.98 -7.47 -13.41
C TYR A 345 16.46 -7.55 -14.85
N CYS A 346 15.75 -6.54 -15.34
CA CYS A 346 15.02 -6.60 -16.63
C CYS A 346 15.41 -5.49 -17.62
N GLY A 347 16.48 -4.76 -17.32
CA GLY A 347 16.98 -3.67 -18.17
C GLY A 347 16.04 -2.48 -18.23
N LEU A 348 16.43 -1.48 -19.02
CA LEU A 348 15.61 -0.30 -19.30
C LEU A 348 14.34 -0.64 -20.07
N VAL A 349 14.36 -1.70 -20.88
CA VAL A 349 13.18 -2.14 -21.64
C VAL A 349 12.10 -2.69 -20.71
N GLY A 350 12.46 -3.64 -19.83
CA GLY A 350 11.53 -4.19 -18.86
C GLY A 350 11.06 -3.14 -17.85
N PHE A 351 11.98 -2.34 -17.32
CA PHE A 351 11.65 -1.23 -16.43
C PHE A 351 10.69 -0.23 -17.10
N GLY A 352 10.92 0.13 -18.37
CA GLY A 352 10.06 1.03 -19.12
C GLY A 352 8.63 0.49 -19.26
N VAL A 353 8.46 -0.79 -19.58
CA VAL A 353 7.13 -1.43 -19.65
C VAL A 353 6.46 -1.45 -18.26
N PHE A 354 7.21 -1.74 -17.20
CA PHE A 354 6.68 -1.75 -15.84
C PHE A 354 6.26 -0.35 -15.38
N ALA A 355 7.05 0.69 -15.67
CA ALA A 355 6.69 2.07 -15.41
C ALA A 355 5.42 2.48 -16.18
N LEU A 356 5.35 2.14 -17.48
CA LEU A 356 4.19 2.41 -18.33
C LEU A 356 2.93 1.70 -17.83
N PHE A 357 3.06 0.51 -17.24
CA PHE A 357 1.94 -0.19 -16.61
C PHE A 357 1.30 0.65 -15.48
N PHE A 358 2.07 1.29 -14.60
CA PHE A 358 1.52 2.16 -13.57
C PHE A 358 0.95 3.47 -14.13
N VAL A 359 1.61 4.05 -15.13
CA VAL A 359 1.09 5.23 -15.86
C VAL A 359 -0.28 4.91 -16.47
N TYR A 360 -0.40 3.74 -17.11
CA TYR A 360 -1.64 3.26 -17.70
C TYR A 360 -2.75 3.12 -16.65
N ASN A 361 -2.48 2.44 -15.54
CA ASN A 361 -3.48 2.28 -14.47
C ASN A 361 -3.90 3.64 -13.89
N ALA A 362 -2.95 4.53 -13.60
CA ALA A 362 -3.25 5.87 -13.09
C ALA A 362 -4.13 6.67 -14.07
N TYR A 363 -3.81 6.64 -15.37
CA TYR A 363 -4.58 7.31 -16.42
C TYR A 363 -6.00 6.74 -16.54
N VAL A 364 -6.13 5.42 -16.66
CA VAL A 364 -7.42 4.72 -16.79
C VAL A 364 -8.34 5.08 -15.62
N PHE A 365 -7.85 4.96 -14.39
CA PHE A 365 -8.67 5.25 -13.21
C PHE A 365 -8.91 6.74 -13.01
N GLY A 366 -7.95 7.60 -13.35
CA GLY A 366 -8.15 9.05 -13.35
C GLY A 366 -9.24 9.49 -14.34
N ALA A 367 -9.32 8.86 -15.51
CA ALA A 367 -10.36 9.11 -16.50
C ALA A 367 -11.72 8.47 -16.12
N ALA A 368 -11.69 7.30 -15.47
CA ALA A 368 -12.89 6.62 -14.99
C ALA A 368 -13.54 7.35 -13.81
N TYR A 369 -12.74 7.93 -12.92
CA TYR A 369 -13.18 8.68 -11.75
C TYR A 369 -12.59 10.10 -11.72
N PRO A 370 -13.08 11.03 -12.57
CA PRO A 370 -12.51 12.39 -12.66
C PRO A 370 -12.48 13.14 -11.32
N ARG A 371 -13.46 12.88 -10.43
CA ARG A 371 -13.51 13.43 -9.08
C ARG A 371 -12.27 13.09 -8.25
N TYR A 372 -11.68 11.91 -8.46
CA TYR A 372 -10.49 11.38 -7.80
C TYR A 372 -9.26 11.38 -8.70
N GLY A 373 -9.28 12.05 -9.86
CA GLY A 373 -8.15 12.02 -10.81
C GLY A 373 -6.81 12.42 -10.18
N MET A 374 -6.84 13.44 -9.31
CA MET A 374 -5.65 13.87 -8.55
C MET A 374 -5.11 12.80 -7.59
N MET A 375 -5.98 11.98 -6.99
CA MET A 375 -5.57 10.87 -6.12
C MET A 375 -4.76 9.84 -6.91
N PHE A 376 -5.22 9.45 -8.10
CA PHE A 376 -4.50 8.51 -8.96
C PHE A 376 -3.18 9.07 -9.50
N PHE A 377 -3.14 10.38 -9.76
CA PHE A 377 -1.88 11.06 -10.07
C PHE A 377 -0.90 11.02 -8.90
N LEU A 378 -1.37 11.20 -7.66
CA LEU A 378 -0.52 11.09 -6.46
C LEU A 378 -0.06 9.65 -6.20
N PHE A 379 -0.87 8.64 -6.52
CA PHE A 379 -0.43 7.24 -6.49
C PHE A 379 0.72 6.98 -7.47
N LEU A 380 0.65 7.58 -8.66
CA LEU A 380 1.73 7.48 -9.65
C LEU A 380 3.02 8.13 -9.13
N ILE A 381 2.92 9.36 -8.59
CA ILE A 381 4.07 10.03 -7.96
C ILE A 381 4.64 9.17 -6.84
N LEU A 382 3.80 8.66 -5.94
CA LEU A 382 4.23 7.82 -4.83
C LEU A 382 5.03 6.61 -5.34
N THR A 383 4.57 5.95 -6.42
CA THR A 383 5.25 4.79 -7.01
C THR A 383 6.68 5.15 -7.43
N PHE A 384 6.85 6.21 -8.21
CA PHE A 384 8.16 6.63 -8.70
C PHE A 384 9.09 7.13 -7.58
N VAL A 385 8.54 7.80 -6.56
CA VAL A 385 9.34 8.26 -5.42
C VAL A 385 9.79 7.06 -4.56
N VAL A 386 8.90 6.09 -4.33
CA VAL A 386 9.21 4.90 -3.53
C VAL A 386 10.29 4.04 -4.18
N TRP A 387 10.35 3.97 -5.51
CA TRP A 387 11.39 3.24 -6.23
C TRP A 387 12.81 3.81 -6.05
N ILE A 388 12.96 5.04 -5.55
CA ILE A 388 14.27 5.56 -5.11
C ILE A 388 14.82 4.72 -3.96
N LYS A 389 13.94 4.13 -3.15
CA LYS A 389 14.32 3.39 -1.96
C LYS A 389 14.10 1.88 -2.07
N VAL A 390 12.96 1.44 -2.61
CA VAL A 390 12.57 0.02 -2.57
C VAL A 390 11.86 -0.44 -3.84
N ALA A 391 12.17 -1.65 -4.30
CA ALA A 391 11.45 -2.32 -5.38
C ALA A 391 10.07 -2.83 -4.90
N THR A 392 9.05 -1.98 -4.96
CA THR A 392 7.68 -2.35 -4.54
C THR A 392 6.63 -2.07 -5.62
N ASP A 393 5.55 -2.85 -5.58
CA ASP A 393 4.42 -2.79 -6.50
C ASP A 393 3.16 -2.33 -5.73
N ILE A 394 2.46 -1.31 -6.26
CA ILE A 394 1.21 -0.78 -5.71
C ILE A 394 -0.07 -1.32 -6.37
N PHE A 395 0.06 -2.24 -7.32
CA PHE A 395 -1.04 -2.84 -8.08
C PHE A 395 -2.08 -3.49 -7.17
N VAL A 396 -1.71 -3.93 -5.98
CA VAL A 396 -2.64 -4.39 -4.93
C VAL A 396 -3.80 -3.42 -4.69
N ILE A 397 -3.56 -2.10 -4.76
CA ILE A 397 -4.63 -1.10 -4.63
C ILE A 397 -5.40 -0.95 -5.94
N TYR A 398 -4.71 -0.88 -7.10
CA TYR A 398 -5.38 -0.78 -8.40
C TYR A 398 -6.30 -1.98 -8.70
N ALA A 399 -5.93 -3.18 -8.28
CA ALA A 399 -6.75 -4.39 -8.38
C ALA A 399 -8.11 -4.24 -7.67
N LEU A 400 -8.15 -3.57 -6.51
CA LEU A 400 -9.41 -3.26 -5.82
C LEU A 400 -10.28 -2.30 -6.64
N PHE A 401 -9.67 -1.31 -7.31
CA PHE A 401 -10.40 -0.37 -8.16
C PHE A 401 -11.01 -1.03 -9.41
N TYR A 402 -10.36 -2.07 -9.97
CA TYR A 402 -10.96 -2.86 -11.05
C TYR A 402 -12.23 -3.60 -10.62
N CYS A 403 -12.37 -3.90 -9.32
CA CYS A 403 -13.49 -4.65 -8.75
C CYS A 403 -14.58 -3.75 -8.13
N LEU A 404 -14.49 -2.42 -8.28
CA LEU A 404 -15.49 -1.48 -7.78
C LEU A 404 -16.71 -1.39 -8.70
N ASP A 405 -17.87 -1.09 -8.09
CA ASP A 405 -19.12 -0.84 -8.80
C ASP A 405 -19.10 0.57 -9.43
N SER A 406 -18.37 0.74 -10.54
CA SER A 406 -18.24 2.02 -11.24
C SER A 406 -19.24 2.19 -12.39
N PRO A 407 -19.87 3.37 -12.58
CA PRO A 407 -20.77 3.61 -13.71
C PRO A 407 -20.09 3.56 -15.09
N LYS A 408 -18.77 3.78 -15.21
CA LYS A 408 -18.03 3.65 -16.49
C LYS A 408 -17.49 2.25 -16.79
N PHE A 409 -17.29 1.43 -15.76
CA PHE A 409 -17.00 0.00 -15.93
C PHE A 409 -18.30 -0.84 -16.03
N GLN A 410 -19.46 -0.22 -15.77
CA GLN A 410 -20.79 -0.77 -16.05
C GLN A 410 -21.17 -0.61 -17.54
N ARG A 411 -20.68 -1.51 -18.38
CA ARG A 411 -21.65 -2.35 -19.11
C ARG A 411 -21.78 -3.59 -18.23
N LYS A 412 -22.93 -3.72 -17.54
CA LYS A 412 -23.27 -4.64 -16.42
C LYS A 412 -22.18 -5.71 -16.06
N PRO A 413 -21.71 -5.73 -14.80
CA PRO A 413 -20.29 -5.84 -14.50
C PRO A 413 -19.81 -7.25 -14.07
N ILE A 414 -18.47 -7.38 -14.09
CA ILE A 414 -17.64 -8.37 -13.36
C ILE A 414 -17.99 -8.40 -11.87
#